data_AF-A0A1H7QPC5-F1
#
_entry.id   AF-A0A1H7QPC5-F1
#
_cell.length_a   1.000
_cell.length_b   1.000
_cell.length_c   1.000
_cell.angle_alpha   90.00
_cell.angle_beta   90.00
_cell.angle_gamma   90.00
#
_symmetry.space_group_name_H-M   'P 1'
#
loop_
_entity.id
_entity.type
_entity.pdbx_description
1 polymer ?
#
loop_
_entity_poly.entity_id
_entity_poly.type
_entity_poly.pdbx_seq_one_letter_code
_entity_poly.pdbx_strand_id
1 'polypeptide(L)'
;MLQHADTLIFLNPGVETCVAHCRARLWEAEKFESPEAQDANLQNLIDWVRKYESRDDEYGLERHQALFKAFRGRKIEYNQPSEYLPI
;
A
#
# COMPACT_ATOMS: atom_id res chain seq x y z
N MET A 1 6.15 14.51 -12.61
CA MET A 1 5.35 15.32 -11.66
C MET A 1 3.87 15.14 -12.00
N LEU A 2 3.00 14.99 -11.00
CA LEU A 2 1.55 14.84 -11.17
C LEU A 2 0.90 16.19 -11.51
N GLN A 3 1.15 16.69 -12.72
CA GLN A 3 0.86 18.07 -13.14
C GLN A 3 -0.63 18.41 -13.32
N HIS A 4 -1.50 17.39 -13.40
CA HIS A 4 -2.94 17.56 -13.60
C HIS A 4 -3.76 17.20 -12.36
N ALA A 5 -3.11 16.87 -11.24
CA ALA A 5 -3.79 16.55 -9.99
C ALA A 5 -3.83 17.78 -9.07
N ASP A 6 -5.00 18.05 -8.49
CA ASP A 6 -5.17 19.12 -7.50
C ASP A 6 -4.92 18.63 -6.07
N THR A 7 -5.19 17.34 -5.82
CA THR A 7 -5.04 16.70 -4.50
C THR A 7 -4.32 15.36 -4.62
N LEU A 8 -3.39 15.11 -3.70
CA LEU A 8 -2.73 13.82 -3.51
C LEU A 8 -3.01 13.32 -2.09
N ILE A 9 -3.61 12.13 -2.01
CA ILE A 9 -3.87 11.42 -0.76
C ILE A 9 -2.88 10.26 -0.68
N PHE A 10 -2.06 10.25 0.36
CA PHE A 10 -1.14 9.17 0.66
C PHE A 10 -1.69 8.31 1.80
N LEU A 11 -2.07 7.08 1.49
CA LEU A 11 -2.49 6.09 2.47
C LEU A 11 -1.25 5.39 3.02
N ASN A 12 -0.81 5.81 4.21
CA ASN A 12 0.40 5.31 4.87
C ASN A 12 0.09 4.65 6.23
N PRO A 13 -0.77 3.61 6.28
CA PRO A 13 -1.26 3.04 7.54
C PRO A 13 -0.23 2.24 8.37
N GLY A 14 1.02 2.15 7.88
CA GLY A 14 2.08 1.34 8.46
C GLY A 14 2.08 -0.13 8.02
N VAL A 15 3.25 -0.76 8.14
CA VAL A 15 3.51 -2.14 7.69
C VAL A 15 2.57 -3.15 8.36
N GLU A 16 2.39 -3.06 9.68
CA GLU A 16 1.59 -4.06 10.41
C GLU A 16 0.11 -4.01 10.00
N THR A 17 -0.44 -2.81 9.75
CA THR A 17 -1.80 -2.68 9.20
C THR A 17 -1.91 -3.34 7.83
N CYS A 18 -0.93 -3.11 6.94
CA CYS A 18 -0.89 -3.75 5.63
C CYS A 18 -0.76 -5.28 5.72
N VAL A 19 0.02 -5.80 6.68
CA VAL A 19 0.13 -7.25 6.95
C VAL A 19 -1.20 -7.81 7.44
N ALA A 20 -1.89 -7.11 8.34
CA ALA A 20 -3.22 -7.51 8.80
C ALA A 20 -4.22 -7.58 7.63
N HIS A 21 -4.20 -6.58 6.73
CA HIS A 21 -5.02 -6.62 5.51
C HIS A 21 -4.68 -7.83 4.62
N CYS A 22 -3.41 -8.18 4.45
CA CYS A 22 -3.03 -9.36 3.67
C CYS A 22 -3.61 -10.65 4.25
N ARG A 23 -3.61 -10.80 5.59
CA ARG A 23 -4.20 -11.97 6.28
C ARG A 23 -5.73 -12.00 6.21
N ALA A 24 -6.38 -10.85 6.09
CA ALA A 24 -7.83 -10.73 6.01
C ALA A 24 -8.38 -10.84 4.57
N ARG A 25 -7.52 -10.95 3.55
CA ARG A 25 -7.95 -11.07 2.15
C ARG A 25 -8.77 -12.35 1.96
N LEU A 26 -9.96 -12.17 1.40
CA LEU A 26 -10.77 -13.28 0.91
C LEU A 26 -10.11 -13.88 -0.33
N TRP A 27 -10.58 -15.07 -0.71
CA TRP A 27 -10.12 -15.75 -1.92
C TRP A 27 -10.38 -14.91 -3.18
N GLU A 28 -9.34 -14.73 -3.99
CA GLU A 28 -9.29 -13.94 -5.23
C GLU A 28 -9.19 -14.90 -6.43
N ALA A 29 -10.34 -15.39 -6.90
CA ALA A 29 -10.45 -16.40 -7.96
C ALA A 29 -9.86 -15.95 -9.32
N GLU A 30 -9.74 -14.65 -9.54
CA GLU A 30 -9.13 -14.07 -10.73
C GLU A 30 -7.59 -14.04 -10.68
N LYS A 31 -6.98 -14.27 -9.51
CA LYS A 31 -5.52 -14.24 -9.31
C LYS A 31 -4.92 -15.61 -9.05
N PHE A 32 -5.68 -16.51 -8.45
CA PHE A 32 -5.22 -17.83 -8.04
C PHE A 32 -6.19 -18.91 -8.49
N GLU A 33 -5.63 -20.02 -8.97
CA GLU A 33 -6.38 -21.19 -9.43
C GLU A 33 -7.19 -21.85 -8.30
N SER A 34 -6.77 -21.69 -7.04
CA SER A 34 -7.48 -22.18 -5.86
C SER A 34 -7.18 -21.34 -4.60
N PRO A 35 -8.01 -21.44 -3.53
CA PRO A 35 -7.71 -20.84 -2.22
C PRO A 35 -6.37 -21.30 -1.65
N GLU A 36 -6.01 -22.57 -1.80
CA GLU A 36 -4.74 -23.12 -1.30
C GLU A 36 -3.53 -22.51 -2.00
N ALA A 37 -3.65 -22.22 -3.30
CA ALA A 37 -2.60 -21.53 -4.06
C ALA A 37 -2.41 -20.08 -3.58
N GLN A 38 -3.49 -19.39 -3.20
CA GLN A 38 -3.42 -18.08 -2.58
C GLN A 38 -2.73 -18.13 -1.21
N ASP A 39 -3.13 -19.09 -0.37
CA ASP A 39 -2.54 -19.29 0.96
C ASP A 39 -1.05 -19.64 0.88
N ALA A 40 -0.64 -20.47 -0.08
CA ALA A 40 0.76 -20.80 -0.32
C ALA A 40 1.60 -19.56 -0.70
N ASN A 41 1.00 -18.56 -1.36
CA ASN A 41 1.67 -17.31 -1.71
C ASN A 41 1.61 -16.23 -0.61
N LEU A 42 0.76 -16.41 0.42
CA LEU A 42 0.51 -15.41 1.45
C LEU A 42 1.78 -15.01 2.21
N GLN A 43 2.67 -15.97 2.51
CA GLN A 43 3.91 -15.65 3.21
C GLN A 43 4.85 -14.80 2.35
N ASN A 44 4.99 -15.12 1.05
CA ASN A 44 5.79 -14.33 0.12
C ASN A 44 5.29 -12.88 0.02
N LEU A 45 3.97 -12.71 -0.03
CA LEU A 45 3.33 -11.40 -0.04
C LEU A 45 3.64 -10.62 1.25
N ILE A 46 3.55 -11.27 2.42
CA ILE A 46 3.84 -10.62 3.71
C ILE A 46 5.31 -10.22 3.80
N ASP A 47 6.22 -11.09 3.38
CA ASP A 47 7.65 -10.78 3.36
C ASP A 47 7.95 -9.62 2.41
N TRP A 48 7.23 -9.54 1.29
CA TRP A 48 7.30 -8.40 0.37
C TRP A 48 6.76 -7.12 1.00
N VAL A 49 5.62 -7.16 1.71
CA VAL A 49 5.05 -5.99 2.42
C VAL A 49 5.96 -5.51 3.55
N ARG A 50 6.58 -6.42 4.31
CA ARG A 50 7.50 -6.07 5.42
C ARG A 50 8.75 -5.32 4.97
N LYS A 51 9.13 -5.45 3.71
CA LYS A 51 10.25 -4.71 3.10
C LYS A 51 9.89 -3.29 2.68
N TYR A 52 8.63 -2.86 2.84
CA TYR A 52 8.16 -1.55 2.37
C TYR A 52 9.03 -0.38 2.83
N GLU A 53 9.49 -0.37 4.08
CA GLU A 53 10.27 0.73 4.64
C GLU A 53 11.74 0.74 4.19
N SER A 54 12.28 -0.41 3.77
CA SER A 54 13.71 -0.60 3.49
C SER A 54 14.06 -0.90 2.04
N ARG A 55 13.07 -1.17 1.18
CA ARG A 55 13.30 -1.37 -0.26
C ARG A 55 13.56 -0.03 -0.96
N ASP A 56 14.41 -0.06 -1.97
CA ASP A 56 14.89 1.08 -2.76
C ASP A 56 14.22 1.21 -4.14
N ASP A 57 13.41 0.21 -4.49
CA ASP A 57 12.57 0.15 -5.69
C ASP A 57 11.40 1.15 -5.66
N GLU A 58 10.66 1.26 -6.76
CA GLU A 58 9.52 2.15 -6.92
C GLU A 58 8.36 1.89 -5.96
N TYR A 59 8.31 0.73 -5.31
CA TYR A 59 7.25 0.33 -4.37
C TYR A 59 7.59 0.67 -2.91
N GLY A 60 8.78 1.22 -2.64
CA GLY A 60 9.25 1.55 -1.30
C GLY A 60 8.72 2.86 -0.74
N LEU A 61 8.73 2.95 0.60
CA LEU A 61 8.32 4.14 1.35
C LEU A 61 9.10 5.38 0.90
N GLU A 62 10.40 5.26 0.65
CA GLU A 62 11.24 6.38 0.23
C GLU A 62 10.72 7.03 -1.07
N ARG A 63 10.38 6.20 -2.07
CA ARG A 63 9.87 6.69 -3.37
C ARG A 63 8.49 7.33 -3.24
N HIS A 64 7.60 6.73 -2.46
CA HIS A 64 6.29 7.29 -2.18
C HIS A 64 6.38 8.62 -1.43
N GLN A 65 7.23 8.70 -0.40
CA GLN A 65 7.47 9.94 0.34
C GLN A 65 8.11 11.01 -0.55
N ALA A 66 9.04 10.66 -1.44
CA ALA A 66 9.63 11.60 -2.38
C ALA A 66 8.57 12.20 -3.32
N LEU A 67 7.69 11.36 -3.88
CA LEU A 67 6.56 11.80 -4.70
C LEU A 67 5.62 12.73 -3.92
N PHE A 68 5.23 12.31 -2.71
CA PHE A 68 4.34 13.08 -1.84
C PHE A 68 4.97 14.43 -1.46
N LYS A 69 6.25 14.46 -1.07
CA LYS A 69 6.97 15.70 -0.74
C LYS A 69 7.04 16.65 -1.94
N ALA A 70 7.31 16.12 -3.14
CA ALA A 70 7.44 16.90 -4.37
C ALA A 70 6.10 17.42 -4.95
N PHE A 71 4.96 16.84 -4.55
CA PHE A 71 3.66 17.29 -5.03
C PHE A 71 3.31 18.68 -4.48
N ARG A 72 2.86 19.56 -5.39
CA ARG A 72 2.61 21.00 -5.14
C ARG A 72 1.15 21.33 -4.83
N GLY A 73 0.21 20.44 -5.18
CA GLY A 73 -1.20 20.59 -4.85
C GLY A 73 -1.50 20.31 -3.39
N ARG A 74 -2.79 20.14 -3.06
CA ARG A 74 -3.24 19.77 -1.71
C ARG A 74 -2.73 18.37 -1.35
N LYS A 75 -2.14 18.24 -0.15
CA LYS A 75 -1.58 16.99 0.34
C LYS A 75 -2.29 16.53 1.60
N ILE A 76 -2.65 15.25 1.65
CA ILE A 76 -3.20 14.59 2.83
C ILE A 76 -2.45 13.26 2.99
N GLU A 77 -1.94 13.01 4.18
CA GLU A 77 -1.38 11.71 4.56
C GLU A 77 -2.25 11.12 5.66
N TYR A 78 -2.74 9.91 5.45
CA TYR A 78 -3.49 9.15 6.44
C TYR A 78 -2.61 8.04 6.99
N ASN A 79 -2.42 8.04 8.31
CA ASN A 79 -1.56 7.10 9.00
C ASN A 79 -2.34 5.93 9.62
N GLN A 80 -3.67 5.98 9.56
CA GLN A 80 -4.57 4.94 10.04
C GLN A 80 -5.80 4.80 9.13
N PRO A 81 -6.34 3.58 8.91
CA PRO A 81 -7.55 3.39 8.11
C PRO A 81 -8.78 4.16 8.60
N SER A 82 -8.88 4.43 9.90
CA SER A 82 -9.99 5.20 10.48
C SER A 82 -10.03 6.66 10.04
N GLU A 83 -8.94 7.18 9.44
CA GLU A 83 -8.86 8.55 8.94
C GLU A 83 -9.34 8.68 7.49
N TYR A 84 -9.58 7.55 6.81
CA TYR A 84 -9.94 7.55 5.39
C TYR A 84 -11.31 8.21 5.20
N LEU A 85 -11.31 9.39 4.59
CA LEU A 85 -12.54 10.05 4.18
C LEU A 85 -13.18 9.25 3.04
N PRO A 86 -14.52 9.11 3.03
CA PRO A 86 -15.21 8.58 1.86
C PRO A 86 -14.93 9.49 0.66
N ILE A 87 -14.57 8.88 -0.45
CA ILE A 87 -14.31 9.55 -1.74
C ILE A 87 -15.64 9.75 -2.47
#